data_AF-A0A2U3LKK1-F1
#
_entry.id   AF-A0A2U3LKK1-F1
#
_cell.length_a   1.000
_cell.length_b   1.000
_cell.length_c   1.000
_cell.angle_alpha   90.00
_cell.angle_beta   90.00
_cell.angle_gamma   90.00
#
_symmetry.space_group_name_H-M   'P 1'
#
loop_
_entity.id
_entity.type
_entity.pdbx_description
1 polymer ?
#
loop_
_entity_poly.entity_id
_entity_poly.type
_entity_poly.pdbx_seq_one_letter_code
_entity_poly.pdbx_strand_id
1 'polypeptide(L)'
;MQRRWLWHAIEDLVQIVGGNVRVNEYALPGTEQLGINTVKAMEGRNAVLLANHGMLGTGRDLEEAFKVCQIVEKAAQITIFAQLIGGVVELSPDDIDGMRNFYLEAYGQKLNKEINLTS
;
A
#
# COMPACT_ATOMS: atom_id res chain seq x y z
N MET A 1 -5.40 -20.90 9.27
CA MET A 1 -5.75 -20.16 8.04
C MET A 1 -4.55 -19.30 7.68
N GLN A 2 -3.87 -19.56 6.56
CA GLN A 2 -2.62 -18.86 6.21
C GLN A 2 -2.95 -17.43 5.77
N ARG A 3 -2.26 -16.43 6.34
CA ARG A 3 -2.49 -15.02 5.99
C ARG A 3 -2.14 -14.80 4.52
N ARG A 4 -3.05 -14.18 3.77
CA ARG A 4 -2.87 -13.84 2.34
C ARG A 4 -2.64 -12.32 2.20
N TRP A 5 -1.65 -11.78 2.89
CA TRP A 5 -1.29 -10.35 2.80
C TRP A 5 0.18 -10.11 3.19
N LEU A 6 0.73 -9.02 2.68
CA LEU A 6 1.98 -8.43 3.14
C LEU A 6 1.74 -7.69 4.47
N TRP A 7 2.59 -7.91 5.47
CA TRP A 7 2.41 -7.39 6.82
C TRP A 7 2.58 -5.86 6.90
N HIS A 8 1.84 -5.22 7.81
CA HIS A 8 2.02 -3.81 8.22
C HIS A 8 3.22 -3.68 9.20
N ALA A 9 4.41 -3.97 8.70
CA ALA A 9 5.64 -4.02 9.51
C ALA A 9 6.65 -2.92 9.16
N ILE A 10 6.40 -2.13 8.11
CA ILE A 10 7.30 -1.09 7.60
C ILE A 10 6.56 0.25 7.67
N GLU A 11 7.22 1.26 8.23
CA GLU A 11 6.66 2.58 8.52
C GLU A 11 6.16 3.32 7.27
N ASP A 12 6.95 3.36 6.20
CA ASP A 12 6.56 4.05 4.97
C ASP A 12 5.48 3.30 4.18
N LEU A 13 5.42 1.97 4.30
CA LEU A 13 4.32 1.16 3.77
C LEU A 13 3.00 1.58 4.42
N VAL A 14 2.93 1.64 5.75
CA VAL A 14 1.67 1.95 6.43
C VAL A 14 1.25 3.41 6.23
N GLN A 15 2.23 4.33 6.14
CA GLN A 15 1.99 5.73 5.81
C GLN A 15 1.39 5.91 4.42
N ILE A 16 2.07 5.38 3.39
CA ILE A 16 1.78 5.72 1.99
C ILE A 16 0.73 4.78 1.40
N VAL A 17 0.83 3.48 1.69
CA VAL A 17 -0.13 2.47 1.20
C VAL A 17 -1.40 2.42 2.04
N GLY A 18 -1.32 2.81 3.32
CA GLY A 18 -2.46 2.83 4.23
C GLY A 18 -2.65 1.54 5.03
N GLY A 19 -1.59 0.76 5.23
CA GLY A 19 -1.59 -0.45 6.04
C GLY A 19 -0.92 -1.64 5.36
N ASN A 20 -1.45 -2.84 5.58
CA ASN A 20 -1.04 -4.06 4.88
C ASN A 20 -1.39 -4.00 3.39
N VAL A 21 -0.75 -4.89 2.61
CA VAL A 21 -1.12 -5.12 1.20
C VAL A 21 -1.82 -6.46 1.10
N ARG A 22 -3.13 -6.43 0.85
CA ARG A 22 -3.95 -7.64 0.73
C ARG A 22 -3.67 -8.35 -0.61
N VAL A 23 -3.83 -9.67 -0.63
CA VAL A 23 -3.87 -10.45 -1.87
C VAL A 23 -5.32 -10.58 -2.32
N ASN A 24 -5.61 -10.26 -3.58
CA ASN A 24 -6.96 -10.43 -4.13
C ASN A 24 -7.29 -11.92 -4.38
N GLU A 25 -8.57 -12.21 -4.64
CA GLU A 25 -8.94 -13.53 -5.16
C GLU A 25 -8.52 -13.68 -6.62
N TYR A 26 -8.03 -14.87 -6.98
CA TYR A 26 -7.54 -15.15 -8.32
C TYR A 26 -8.66 -15.04 -9.37
N ALA A 27 -8.32 -14.47 -10.52
CA ALA A 27 -9.12 -14.49 -11.74
C ALA A 27 -8.17 -14.37 -12.95
N LEU A 28 -8.64 -14.75 -14.14
CA LEU A 28 -7.81 -14.69 -15.35
C LEU A 28 -7.42 -13.24 -15.69
N PRO A 29 -6.18 -12.99 -16.16
CA PRO A 29 -5.76 -11.68 -16.64
C PRO A 29 -6.69 -11.11 -17.72
N GLY A 30 -6.98 -9.81 -17.63
CA GLY A 30 -7.85 -9.12 -18.60
C GLY A 30 -9.36 -9.33 -18.41
N THR A 31 -9.78 -10.07 -17.38
CA THR A 31 -11.21 -10.26 -17.08
C THR A 31 -11.77 -9.15 -16.18
N GLU A 32 -13.05 -8.86 -16.33
CA GLU A 32 -13.79 -7.97 -15.41
C GLU A 32 -13.74 -8.47 -13.96
N GLN A 33 -13.82 -9.79 -13.77
CA GLN A 33 -13.74 -10.41 -12.44
C GLN A 33 -12.42 -10.08 -11.72
N LEU A 34 -11.29 -10.04 -12.44
CA LEU A 34 -10.01 -9.60 -11.87
C LEU A 34 -10.11 -8.16 -11.38
N GLY A 35 -10.72 -7.26 -12.16
CA GLY A 35 -10.96 -5.87 -11.76
C GLY A 35 -11.80 -5.77 -10.48
N ILE A 36 -12.92 -6.50 -10.41
CA ILE A 36 -13.81 -6.52 -9.24
C ILE A 36 -13.06 -7.03 -7.99
N ASN A 37 -12.32 -8.14 -8.11
CA ASN A 37 -11.54 -8.70 -7.01
C ASN A 37 -10.44 -7.75 -6.53
N THR A 38 -9.81 -7.03 -7.46
CA THR A 38 -8.75 -6.05 -7.21
C THR A 38 -9.29 -4.87 -6.42
N VAL A 39 -10.37 -4.22 -6.89
CA VAL A 39 -10.98 -3.06 -6.21
C VAL A 39 -11.44 -3.44 -4.80
N LYS A 40 -12.08 -4.61 -4.63
CA LYS A 40 -12.49 -5.10 -3.32
C LYS A 40 -11.31 -5.26 -2.35
N ALA A 41 -10.20 -5.84 -2.81
CA ALA A 41 -9.00 -6.01 -1.99
C ALA A 41 -8.20 -4.70 -1.78
N MET A 42 -8.51 -3.64 -2.53
CA MET A 42 -7.90 -2.31 -2.38
C MET A 42 -8.68 -1.35 -1.49
N GLU A 43 -9.83 -1.72 -0.95
CA GLU A 43 -10.61 -0.83 -0.08
C GLU A 43 -9.76 -0.20 1.06
N GLY A 44 -9.59 1.13 1.02
CA GLY A 44 -8.76 1.86 1.99
C GLY A 44 -7.25 1.61 1.87
N ARG A 45 -6.77 1.11 0.73
CA ARG A 45 -5.36 0.85 0.42
C ARG A 45 -4.99 1.37 -0.96
N ASN A 46 -3.77 1.88 -1.09
CA ASN A 46 -3.25 2.32 -2.39
C ASN A 46 -2.55 1.19 -3.17
N ALA A 47 -2.54 -0.05 -2.65
CA ALA A 47 -1.94 -1.18 -3.35
C ALA A 47 -2.62 -2.52 -3.03
N VAL A 48 -2.42 -3.48 -3.94
CA VAL A 48 -2.89 -4.86 -3.80
C VAL A 48 -1.94 -5.83 -4.50
N LEU A 49 -1.79 -7.02 -3.92
CA LEU A 49 -1.13 -8.15 -4.56
C LEU A 49 -2.16 -8.92 -5.38
N LEU A 50 -1.85 -9.18 -6.64
CA LEU A 50 -2.66 -9.98 -7.53
C LEU A 50 -2.24 -11.44 -7.39
N ALA A 51 -3.13 -12.31 -6.91
CA ALA A 51 -2.83 -13.72 -6.68
C ALA A 51 -2.20 -14.35 -7.92
N ASN A 52 -1.02 -14.97 -7.77
CA ASN A 52 -0.27 -15.63 -8.84
C ASN A 52 0.03 -14.75 -10.07
N HIS A 53 0.15 -13.44 -9.89
CA HIS A 53 0.33 -12.52 -11.01
C HIS A 53 1.38 -11.44 -10.73
N GLY A 54 1.13 -10.54 -9.80
CA GLY A 54 1.99 -9.38 -9.57
C GLY A 54 1.39 -8.44 -8.54
N MET A 55 1.54 -7.13 -8.74
CA MET A 55 0.91 -6.13 -7.88
C MET A 55 0.31 -4.98 -8.69
N LEU A 56 -0.60 -4.24 -8.07
CA LEU A 56 -1.13 -2.99 -8.58
C LEU A 56 -1.01 -1.93 -7.50
N GLY A 57 -0.46 -0.77 -7.87
CA GLY A 57 -0.33 0.41 -7.02
C GLY A 57 -1.04 1.61 -7.65
N THR A 58 -1.66 2.46 -6.83
CA THR A 58 -2.38 3.66 -7.26
C THR A 58 -1.87 4.89 -6.51
N GLY A 59 -1.90 6.04 -7.17
CA GLY A 59 -1.60 7.34 -6.60
C GLY A 59 -2.43 8.42 -7.30
N ARG A 60 -2.34 9.65 -6.82
CA ARG A 60 -2.96 10.85 -7.42
C ARG A 60 -2.32 11.19 -8.77
N ASP A 61 -1.06 10.82 -8.94
CA ASP A 61 -0.30 10.93 -10.17
C ASP A 61 0.59 9.69 -10.36
N LEU A 62 1.30 9.65 -11.50
CA LEU A 62 2.18 8.53 -11.85
C LEU A 62 3.38 8.41 -10.92
N GLU A 63 3.91 9.52 -10.41
CA GLU A 63 5.07 9.52 -9.50
C GLU A 63 4.70 8.85 -8.18
N GLU A 64 3.55 9.21 -7.61
CA GLU A 64 3.03 8.60 -6.40
C GLU A 64 2.67 7.13 -6.61
N ALA A 65 2.02 6.79 -7.74
CA ALA A 65 1.72 5.40 -8.06
C ALA A 65 2.99 4.54 -8.18
N PHE A 66 4.03 5.07 -8.81
CA PHE A 66 5.32 4.39 -8.91
C PHE A 66 6.01 4.25 -7.54
N LYS A 67 5.98 5.30 -6.71
CA LYS A 67 6.49 5.28 -5.34
C LYS A 67 5.81 4.20 -4.50
N VAL A 68 4.48 4.08 -4.60
CA VAL A 68 3.71 3.01 -3.95
C VAL A 68 4.24 1.64 -4.36
N CYS A 69 4.42 1.37 -5.65
CA CYS A 69 4.96 0.10 -6.13
C CYS A 69 6.35 -0.20 -5.56
N GLN A 70 7.25 0.79 -5.54
CA GLN A 70 8.60 0.62 -4.97
C GLN A 70 8.58 0.27 -3.48
N ILE A 71 7.69 0.92 -2.72
CA ILE A 71 7.55 0.66 -1.27
C ILE A 71 7.00 -0.74 -1.02
N VAL A 72 5.99 -1.17 -1.79
CA VAL A 72 5.45 -2.54 -1.66
C VAL A 72 6.53 -3.57 -1.98
N GLU A 73 7.32 -3.38 -3.03
CA GLU A 73 8.41 -4.30 -3.37
C GLU A 73 9.48 -4.37 -2.27
N LYS A 74 9.92 -3.21 -1.77
CA LYS A 74 10.85 -3.13 -0.63
C LYS A 74 10.31 -3.87 0.58
N ALA A 75 9.04 -3.63 0.94
CA ALA A 75 8.40 -4.25 2.09
C ALA A 75 8.23 -5.76 1.88
N ALA A 76 7.92 -6.22 0.66
CA ALA A 76 7.84 -7.64 0.33
C ALA A 76 9.19 -8.32 0.54
N GLN A 77 10.29 -7.73 0.04
CA GLN A 77 11.63 -8.26 0.23
C GLN A 77 12.01 -8.35 1.72
N ILE A 78 11.82 -7.26 2.48
CA ILE A 78 12.11 -7.25 3.93
C ILE A 78 11.29 -8.31 4.66
N THR A 79 10.00 -8.41 4.34
CA THR A 79 9.08 -9.37 4.95
C THR A 79 9.51 -10.81 4.68
N ILE A 80 9.90 -11.13 3.44
CA ILE A 80 10.39 -12.47 3.08
C ILE A 80 11.61 -12.82 3.95
N PHE A 81 12.58 -11.92 4.07
CA PHE A 81 13.75 -12.15 4.92
C PHE A 81 13.40 -12.25 6.40
N ALA A 82 12.51 -11.40 6.91
CA ALA A 82 12.04 -11.44 8.29
C ALA A 82 11.36 -12.79 8.62
N GLN A 83 10.55 -13.32 7.69
CA GLN A 83 9.93 -14.65 7.84
C GLN A 83 10.98 -15.77 7.92
N LEU A 84 12.10 -15.65 7.20
CA LEU A 84 13.18 -16.64 7.24
C LEU A 84 13.97 -16.64 8.56
N ILE A 85 14.02 -15.51 9.28
CA ILE A 85 14.86 -15.35 10.48
C ILE A 85 14.10 -15.35 11.81
N GLY A 86 12.79 -15.66 11.79
CA GLY A 86 12.00 -15.77 13.03
C GLY A 86 10.58 -15.22 12.96
N GLY A 87 10.17 -14.65 11.82
CA GLY A 87 8.84 -14.10 11.63
C GLY A 87 8.81 -12.58 11.66
N VAL A 88 7.74 -12.03 11.11
CA VAL A 88 7.51 -10.58 11.06
C VAL A 88 6.83 -10.11 12.34
N VAL A 89 7.39 -9.05 12.94
CA VAL A 89 6.75 -8.30 14.03
C VAL A 89 6.00 -7.13 13.42
N GLU A 90 4.70 -7.03 13.68
CA GLU A 90 3.87 -5.95 13.15
C GLU A 90 3.94 -4.71 14.01
N LEU A 91 3.71 -3.56 13.37
CA LEU A 91 3.46 -2.30 14.06
C LEU A 91 2.12 -2.38 14.79
N SER A 92 1.98 -1.61 15.88
CA SER A 92 0.72 -1.55 16.61
C SER A 92 -0.37 -0.85 15.77
N PRO A 93 -1.66 -1.18 15.96
CA PRO A 93 -2.75 -0.48 15.29
C PRO A 93 -2.71 1.05 15.53
N ASP A 94 -2.40 1.47 16.75
CA ASP A 94 -2.33 2.89 17.11
C ASP A 94 -1.21 3.62 16.35
N ASP A 95 -0.05 2.99 16.18
CA ASP A 95 1.06 3.56 15.40
C ASP A 95 0.71 3.63 13.91
N ILE A 96 0.05 2.59 13.38
CA ILE A 96 -0.39 2.54 11.98
C ILE A 96 -1.35 3.69 11.69
N ASP A 97 -2.37 3.86 12.54
CA ASP A 97 -3.38 4.90 12.37
C ASP A 97 -2.76 6.29 12.54
N GLY A 98 -1.91 6.49 13.56
CA GLY A 98 -1.20 7.75 13.79
C GLY A 98 -0.33 8.16 12.60
N MET A 99 0.46 7.22 12.07
CA MET A 99 1.33 7.47 10.92
C MET A 99 0.54 7.72 9.63
N ARG A 100 -0.54 6.97 9.39
CA ARG A 100 -1.39 7.17 8.22
C ARG A 100 -2.10 8.53 8.25
N ASN A 101 -2.66 8.90 9.40
CA ASN A 101 -3.31 10.20 9.58
C ASN A 101 -2.31 11.34 9.38
N PHE A 102 -1.11 11.23 9.98
CA PHE A 102 -0.05 12.21 9.76
C PHE A 102 0.31 12.36 8.28
N TYR A 103 0.46 11.26 7.54
CA TYR A 103 0.73 11.30 6.11
C TYR A 103 -0.38 12.03 5.32
N LEU A 104 -1.64 11.70 5.58
CA LEU A 104 -2.78 12.33 4.89
C LEU A 104 -2.90 13.82 5.19
N GLU A 105 -2.71 14.23 6.45
CA GLU A 105 -2.89 15.62 6.88
C GLU A 105 -1.67 16.51 6.56
N ALA A 106 -0.45 16.03 6.83
CA ALA A 106 0.76 16.84 6.73
C ALA A 106 1.27 16.97 5.28
N TYR A 107 1.16 15.90 4.48
CA TYR A 107 1.60 15.93 3.07
C TYR A 107 0.49 16.41 2.11
N GLY A 108 -0.78 16.33 2.49
CA GLY A 108 -1.90 16.87 1.69
C GLY A 108 -1.94 18.40 1.64
N GLN A 109 -1.43 19.09 2.66
CA GLN A 109 -1.55 20.56 2.77
C GLN A 109 -0.47 21.37 2.02
N LYS A 110 0.61 20.74 1.52
CA LYS A 110 1.74 21.49 0.94
C LYS A 110 1.68 21.80 -0.56
N LEU A 111 0.65 21.37 -1.30
CA LEU A 111 0.49 21.71 -2.73
C LEU A 111 -0.46 22.87 -3.04
N ASN A 112 -1.27 23.34 -2.08
CA ASN A 112 -2.25 24.42 -2.31
C ASN A 112 -1.78 25.82 -1.90
N LYS A 113 -0.55 25.98 -1.37
CA LYS A 113 -0.06 27.28 -0.88
C LYS A 113 0.79 28.09 -1.87
N GLU A 114 1.12 27.56 -3.06
CA GLU A 114 1.96 28.26 -4.05
C GLU A 114 1.23 28.80 -5.29
N ILE A 115 -0.11 28.70 -5.39
CA ILE A 115 -0.86 29.19 -6.58
C ILE A 115 -1.64 30.51 -6.30
N ASN A 116 -1.22 31.33 -5.34
CA ASN A 116 -1.83 32.65 -5.07
C ASN A 116 -0.77 33.74 -4.82
N LEU A 117 0.27 33.80 -5.66
CA LEU A 117 1.23 34.91 -5.66
C LEU A 117 1.51 35.36 -7.10
N THR A 118 0.52 35.97 -7.75
CA THR A 118 0.68 37.10 -8.69
C THR A 118 -0.70 37.58 -9.15
N SER A 119 -1.30 38.45 -8.34
CA SER A 119 -2.18 39.53 -8.82
C SER A 119 -1.34 40.63 -9.45
#